data_AF-A0A9W7PNN5-F1
#
_entry.id   AF-A0A9W7PNN5-F1
#
_cell.length_a   1.000
_cell.length_b   1.000
_cell.length_c   1.000
_cell.angle_alpha   90.00
_cell.angle_beta   90.00
_cell.angle_gamma   90.00
#
_symmetry.space_group_name_H-M   'P 1'
#
loop_
_entity.id
_entity.type
_entity.pdbx_description
1 polymer ?
#
loop_
_entity_poly.entity_id
_entity_poly.type
_entity_poly.pdbx_seq_one_letter_code
_entity_poly.pdbx_strand_id
1 'polypeptide(L)' 'KDCPIVLQCRTGLRSAIAASILQKAGIKEVVNLKGGFLEWKKFGLPYENKFLSSNSLN' A
#
# COMPACT_ATOMS: atom_id res chain seq x y z
N LYS A 1 0.51 20.20 6.65
CA LYS A 1 1.49 19.20 7.13
C LYS A 1 1.71 18.28 5.95
N ASP A 2 2.90 18.35 5.34
CA ASP A 2 3.21 17.52 4.18
C ASP A 2 3.60 16.14 4.72
N CYS A 3 2.73 15.16 4.47
CA CYS A 3 2.95 13.77 4.84
C CYS A 3 3.23 12.99 3.57
N PRO A 4 4.24 12.10 3.56
CA PRO A 4 4.53 11.29 2.39
C PRO A 4 3.34 10.40 2.03
N ILE A 5 3.02 10.32 0.74
CA ILE A 5 1.97 9.48 0.20
C ILE A 5 2.60 8.15 -0.19
N VAL A 6 2.23 7.08 0.52
CA VAL A 6 2.66 5.72 0.19
C VAL A 6 1.60 5.03 -0.65
N LEU A 7 1.95 4.65 -1.87
CA LEU A 7 1.09 3.87 -2.74
C LEU A 7 1.42 2.37 -2.63
N GLN A 8 0.37 1.54 -2.62
CA GLN A 8 0.52 0.09 -2.61
C GLN A 8 -0.43 -0.59 -3.58
N CYS A 9 -0.03 -1.77 -4.04
CA CYS A 9 -0.91 -2.74 -4.67
C CYS A 9 -0.47 -4.16 -4.26
N ARG A 10 -1.01 -5.20 -4.90
CA ARG A 10 -0.67 -6.60 -4.58
C ARG A 10 0.85 -6.87 -4.56
N THR A 11 1.59 -6.50 -5.60
CA THR A 11 3.03 -6.79 -5.77
C THR A 11 3.92 -5.55 -5.88
N GLY A 12 3.35 -4.34 -5.82
CA GLY A 12 4.08 -3.08 -5.98
C GLY A 12 4.21 -2.55 -7.42
N LEU A 13 3.87 -3.34 -8.45
CA LEU A 13 4.04 -2.92 -9.86
C LEU A 13 3.06 -1.82 -10.28
N ARG A 14 1.76 -2.00 -10.02
CA ARG A 14 0.72 -1.00 -10.37
C ARG A 14 0.90 0.30 -9.59
N SER A 15 1.30 0.22 -8.33
CA SER A 15 1.53 1.38 -7.48
C SER A 15 2.80 2.14 -7.87
N ALA A 16 3.81 1.48 -8.45
CA ALA A 16 4.95 2.16 -9.04
C ALA A 16 4.55 3.05 -10.23
N ILE A 17 3.67 2.54 -11.11
CA ILE A 17 3.12 3.33 -12.23
C ILE A 17 2.34 4.54 -11.70
N ALA A 18 1.45 4.32 -10.72
CA ALA A 18 0.70 5.40 -10.11
C ALA A 18 1.63 6.44 -9.44
N ALA A 19 2.70 6.01 -8.76
CA ALA A 19 3.66 6.92 -8.14
C ALA A 19 4.33 7.80 -9.20
N SER A 20 4.75 7.24 -10.34
CA SER A 20 5.31 7.99 -11.45
C SER A 20 4.34 9.04 -12.02
N ILE A 21 3.06 8.68 -12.16
CA ILE A 21 2.01 9.61 -12.63
C ILE A 21 1.86 10.78 -11.66
N LEU A 22 1.75 10.51 -10.35
CA LEU A 22 1.58 11.56 -9.33
C LEU A 22 2.82 12.46 -9.20
N GLN A 23 4.02 11.87 -9.25
CA GLN A 23 5.27 12.62 -9.26
C GLN A 23 5.35 13.55 -10.48
N LYS A 24 4.96 13.07 -11.67
CA LYS A 24 4.89 13.89 -12.89
C LYS A 24 3.85 15.02 -12.79
N ALA A 25 2.78 14.81 -12.03
CA ALA A 25 1.76 15.83 -11.74
C ALA A 25 2.21 16.87 -10.69
N GLY A 26 3.44 16.77 -10.16
CA GLY A 26 3.98 17.73 -9.20
C GLY A 26 3.63 17.43 -7.74
N ILE A 27 3.03 16.27 -7.45
CA ILE A 27 2.79 15.86 -6.07
C ILE A 27 4.12 15.45 -5.45
N LYS A 28 4.48 16.13 -4.36
CA LYS A 28 5.72 15.87 -3.62
C LYS A 28 5.54 14.69 -2.68
N GLU A 29 6.66 14.05 -2.34
CA GLU A 29 6.73 12.98 -1.33
C GLU A 29 5.85 11.74 -1.63
N VAL A 30 5.68 11.39 -2.91
CA VAL A 30 5.00 10.15 -3.31
C VAL A 30 6.00 8.99 -3.43
N VAL A 31 5.77 7.91 -2.70
CA VAL A 31 6.61 6.71 -2.68
C VAL A 31 5.80 5.44 -2.95
N ASN A 32 6.47 4.41 -3.48
CA ASN A 32 5.87 3.11 -3.74
C ASN A 32 6.29 2.09 -2.66
N LEU A 33 5.34 1.34 -2.11
CA LEU A 33 5.64 0.20 -1.24
C LEU A 33 6.21 -0.96 -2.07
N LYS A 34 7.53 -1.17 -1.98
CA LYS A 34 8.23 -2.29 -2.64
C LYS A 34 7.63 -3.63 -2.17
N GLY A 35 7.47 -4.56 -3.09
CA GLY A 35 6.86 -5.88 -2.84
C GLY A 35 5.34 -5.87 -2.61
N GLY A 36 4.76 -4.69 -2.39
CA GLY A 36 3.33 -4.50 -2.19
C GLY A 36 2.78 -5.26 -0.98
N PHE A 37 1.47 -5.50 -1.01
CA PHE A 37 0.76 -6.17 0.07
C PHE A 37 1.25 -7.60 0.35
N LEU A 38 1.77 -8.31 -0.65
CA LEU A 38 2.29 -9.67 -0.44
C LEU A 38 3.50 -9.68 0.49
N GLU A 39 4.46 -8.76 0.32
CA GLU A 39 5.59 -8.65 1.25
C GLU A 39 5.15 -8.12 2.61
N TRP A 40 4.24 -7.14 2.64
CA TRP A 40 3.64 -6.64 3.90
C TRP A 40 3.06 -7.78 4.73
N LYS A 41 2.24 -8.64 4.10
CA LYS A 41 1.67 -9.82 4.74
C LYS A 41 2.75 -10.84 5.13
N LYS A 42 3.76 -11.07 4.29
CA LYS A 42 4.87 -11.98 4.59
C LYS A 42 5.68 -11.56 5.82
N PHE A 43 5.81 -10.25 6.04
CA PHE A 43 6.45 -9.69 7.24
C PHE A 43 5.56 -9.75 8.49
N GLY A 44 4.33 -10.28 8.40
CA GLY A 44 3.41 -10.36 9.53
C GLY A 44 2.93 -9.00 10.03
N LEU A 45 3.01 -7.96 9.20
CA LEU A 45 2.57 -6.61 9.57
C LEU A 45 1.04 -6.55 9.66
N PRO A 46 0.47 -5.66 10.49
CA PRO A 46 -0.98 -5.56 10.66
C PRO A 46 -1.70 -5.27 9.35
N TYR A 47 -2.80 -5.97 9.11
CA TYR A 47 -3.74 -5.68 8.03
C TYR A 47 -5.14 -6.14 8.43
N GLU A 48 -6.15 -5.49 7.88
CA GLU A 48 -7.54 -5.89 8.09
C GLU A 48 -7.99 -6.86 6.99
N ASN A 49 -8.71 -7.90 7.40
CA ASN A 49 -9.40 -8.79 6.48
C ASN A 49 -10.86 -8.90 6.91
N LYS A 50 -11.73 -8.26 6.13
CA LYS A 50 -13.17 -8.18 6.42
C LYS A 50 -13.86 -9.56 6.51
N PHE A 51 -13.30 -10.58 5.88
CA PHE A 51 -13.82 -11.95 5.91
C PHE A 51 -13.36 -12.77 7.12
N LEU A 52 -12.26 -12.36 7.78
CA LEU A 52 -11.78 -12.98 9.02
C LEU A 52 -12.29 -12.23 10.26
N SER A 53 -12.52 -10.92 10.14
CA SER A 53 -13.05 -10.10 11.23
C SER A 53 -14.53 -10.39 11.56
N SER A 54 -15.30 -10.98 10.63
CA SER A 54 -16.69 -11.39 10.85
C SER A 54 -16.83 -12.74 11.56
N ASN A 55 -15.76 -13.55 11.63
CA ASN A 55 -15.78 -14.87 12.25
C ASN A 55 -15.11 -14.88 13.65
N SER A 56 -14.68 -13.73 14.15
CA SER A 56 -14.08 -13.60 15.49
C SER A 56 -15.08 -13.17 16.57
N LEU A 57 -16.38 -13.26 16.27
CA LEU A 57 -17.49 -13.18 17.22
C LEU A 57 -18.12 -14.58 17.32
N ASN A 58 -17.45 -15.49 18.02
CA ASN A 58 -18.01 -16.65 18.73
C ASN A 58 -16.97 -17.13 19.73
#